data_AF-A0A420MQ38-F1
#
_entry.id   AF-A0A420MQ38-F1
#
_cell.length_a   1.000
_cell.length_b   1.000
_cell.length_c   1.000
_cell.angle_alpha   90.00
_cell.angle_beta   90.00
_cell.angle_gamma   90.00
#
_symmetry.space_group_name_H-M   'P 1'
#
loop_
_entity.id
_entity.type
_entity.pdbx_description
1 polymer ?
#
loop_
_entity_poly.entity_id
_entity_poly.type
_entity_poly.pdbx_seq_one_letter_code
_entity_poly.pdbx_strand_id
1 'polypeptide(L)'
;MPRSRLRWKYTEEDMAEAILDVTDNGFSPPQAAHRRGVPRSTLIDRLNGRGAVKEQIHPHRRLSKSQEDRLALWILRQESLSYAPSHSHIRACVMGLLRQQGERPDLGRNWVTKFINRRADLKTKMGRRQEAKRFDSFTPKEVHCYFDIRESQYGWIKPENTVNVDEGGIMTGFGLDSLVVGSADPKRKAFLKGSQTRNWTSFIEAITADGRALTPGIIFKGKQLQKQWFLDEFKQIADWHYITSSNGWTDDHIGIEWLERVYLPQTTPADDSDARLI
;
A
#
# COMPACT_ATOMS: atom_id res chain seq x y z
N MET A 1 51.91 -25.35 -8.70
CA MET A 1 50.75 -26.16 -9.15
C MET A 1 49.69 -26.16 -8.05
N PRO A 2 48.54 -25.49 -8.22
CA PRO A 2 47.46 -25.63 -7.25
C PRO A 2 46.80 -27.01 -7.45
N ARG A 3 46.85 -27.87 -6.42
CA ARG A 3 46.14 -29.15 -6.42
C ARG A 3 44.65 -28.89 -6.56
N SER A 4 44.03 -29.32 -7.67
CA SER A 4 42.58 -29.33 -7.81
C SER A 4 42.00 -30.20 -6.70
N ARG A 5 41.27 -29.60 -5.75
CA ARG A 5 40.56 -30.35 -4.73
C ARG A 5 39.55 -31.26 -5.43
N LEU A 6 39.66 -32.57 -5.22
CA LEU A 6 38.62 -33.53 -5.64
C LEU A 6 37.27 -33.02 -5.13
N ARG A 7 36.37 -32.72 -6.07
CA ARG A 7 35.05 -32.19 -5.77
C ARG A 7 34.14 -33.39 -5.52
N TRP A 8 34.02 -33.77 -4.25
CA TRP A 8 33.08 -34.80 -3.81
C TRP A 8 31.66 -34.40 -4.25
N LYS A 9 30.96 -35.32 -4.92
CA LYS A 9 29.54 -35.18 -5.27
C LYS A 9 28.74 -35.99 -4.26
N TYR A 10 28.04 -35.31 -3.37
CA TYR A 10 27.13 -35.92 -2.39
C TYR A 10 25.93 -34.97 -2.16
N THR A 11 24.80 -35.51 -1.73
CA THR A 11 23.59 -34.76 -1.40
C THR A 11 23.49 -34.45 0.10
N GLU A 12 22.63 -33.52 0.51
CA GLU A 12 22.39 -33.29 1.95
C GLU A 12 21.71 -34.48 2.63
N GLU A 13 20.95 -35.28 1.87
CA GLU A 13 20.35 -36.53 2.31
C GLU A 13 21.43 -37.58 2.62
N ASP A 14 22.44 -37.74 1.74
CA ASP A 14 23.59 -38.63 1.99
C ASP A 14 24.35 -38.24 3.27
N MET A 15 24.44 -36.94 3.55
CA MET A 15 25.09 -36.42 4.76
C MET A 15 24.24 -36.64 6.02
N ALA A 16 22.91 -36.50 5.93
CA ALA A 16 22.00 -36.79 7.03
C ALA A 16 22.01 -38.29 7.39
N GLU A 17 21.95 -39.16 6.39
CA GLU A 17 22.11 -40.61 6.54
C GLU A 17 23.45 -41.00 7.14
N ALA A 18 24.54 -40.32 6.75
CA ALA A 18 25.86 -40.55 7.33
C ALA A 18 25.96 -40.12 8.80
N ILE A 19 25.21 -39.09 9.22
CA ILE A 19 25.11 -38.67 10.62
C ILE A 19 24.33 -39.72 11.42
N LEU A 20 23.19 -40.18 10.90
CA LEU A 20 22.38 -41.25 11.52
C LEU A 20 23.19 -42.55 11.67
N ASP A 21 24.02 -42.89 10.67
CA ASP A 21 24.89 -44.06 10.74
C ASP A 21 25.88 -43.97 11.93
N VAL A 22 26.32 -42.76 12.29
CA VAL A 22 27.23 -42.55 13.43
C VAL A 22 26.49 -42.45 14.76
N THR A 23 25.33 -41.78 14.82
CA THR A 23 24.61 -41.54 16.08
C THR A 23 23.76 -42.72 16.52
N ASP A 24 23.09 -43.39 15.58
CA ASP A 24 22.02 -44.35 15.88
C ASP A 24 22.46 -45.77 15.52
N ASN A 25 23.22 -45.94 14.43
CA ASN A 25 23.66 -47.25 13.96
C ASN A 25 25.06 -47.65 14.47
N GLY A 26 25.71 -46.80 15.28
CA GLY A 26 26.98 -47.09 15.95
C GLY A 26 28.21 -47.24 15.04
N PHE A 27 28.13 -46.80 13.78
CA PHE A 27 29.30 -46.83 12.89
C PHE A 27 30.33 -45.78 13.29
N SER A 28 31.62 -46.10 13.09
CA SER A 28 32.66 -45.09 13.24
C SER A 28 32.56 -44.03 12.13
N PRO A 29 32.92 -42.76 12.38
CA PRO A 29 32.88 -41.71 11.35
C PRO A 29 33.60 -42.04 10.03
N PRO A 30 34.74 -42.76 10.01
CA PRO A 30 35.34 -43.23 8.77
C PRO A 30 34.48 -44.24 8.00
N GLN A 31 33.84 -45.18 8.70
CA GLN A 31 33.00 -46.21 8.09
C GLN A 31 31.72 -45.61 7.51
N ALA A 32 31.04 -44.74 8.26
CA ALA A 32 29.85 -44.04 7.79
C ALA A 32 30.17 -43.16 6.57
N ALA A 33 31.29 -42.43 6.60
CA ALA A 33 31.73 -41.59 5.49
C ALA A 33 31.99 -42.41 4.21
N HIS A 34 32.65 -43.56 4.34
CA HIS A 34 32.93 -44.44 3.20
C HIS A 34 31.64 -45.07 2.64
N ARG A 35 30.76 -45.57 3.52
CA ARG A 35 29.50 -46.23 3.17
C ARG A 35 28.56 -45.32 2.40
N ARG A 36 28.48 -44.03 2.78
CA ARG A 36 27.60 -43.03 2.17
C ARG A 36 28.28 -42.15 1.13
N GLY A 37 29.56 -42.40 0.83
CA GLY A 37 30.31 -41.62 -0.18
C GLY A 37 30.51 -40.15 0.17
N VAL A 38 30.46 -39.79 1.46
CA VAL A 38 30.62 -38.40 1.94
C VAL A 38 32.05 -38.13 2.42
N PRO A 39 32.56 -36.88 2.32
CA PRO A 39 33.86 -36.55 2.86
C PRO A 39 33.89 -36.66 4.39
N ARG A 40 34.78 -37.50 4.93
CA ARG A 40 34.95 -37.70 6.37
C ARG A 40 35.13 -36.39 7.15
N SER A 41 35.94 -35.47 6.64
CA SER A 41 36.17 -34.18 7.30
C SER A 41 34.88 -33.37 7.45
N THR A 42 34.03 -33.39 6.42
CA THR A 42 32.75 -32.69 6.43
C THR A 42 31.75 -33.35 7.36
N LEU A 43 31.72 -34.69 7.42
CA LEU A 43 30.89 -35.43 8.39
C LEU A 43 31.28 -35.09 9.84
N ILE A 44 32.59 -35.04 10.13
CA ILE A 44 33.09 -34.64 11.46
C ILE A 44 32.71 -33.18 11.77
N ASP A 45 32.85 -32.27 10.81
CA ASP A 45 32.41 -30.88 10.98
C ASP A 45 30.90 -30.79 11.29
N ARG A 46 30.06 -31.60 10.63
CA ARG A 46 28.61 -31.68 10.89
C ARG A 46 28.29 -32.19 12.29
N LEU A 47 28.93 -33.26 12.72
CA LEU A 47 28.76 -33.84 14.07
C LEU A 47 29.18 -32.87 15.16
N ASN A 48 30.17 -32.01 14.89
CA ASN A 48 30.58 -30.93 15.78
C ASN A 48 29.71 -29.66 15.67
N GLY A 49 28.54 -29.75 15.03
CA GLY A 49 27.53 -28.69 14.98
C GLY A 49 27.70 -27.65 13.86
N ARG A 50 28.66 -27.82 12.93
CA ARG A 50 28.71 -26.93 11.74
C ARG A 50 27.63 -27.33 10.75
N GLY A 51 26.76 -26.41 10.36
CA GLY A 51 25.72 -26.67 9.35
C GLY A 51 26.25 -26.76 7.91
N ALA A 52 25.36 -27.01 6.95
CA ALA A 52 25.70 -27.06 5.52
C ALA A 52 26.29 -25.73 5.04
N VAL A 53 27.32 -25.79 4.16
CA VAL A 53 27.96 -24.57 3.63
C VAL A 53 26.96 -23.63 2.95
N LYS A 54 25.90 -24.17 2.33
CA LYS A 54 24.82 -23.39 1.70
C LYS A 54 23.89 -22.70 2.70
N GLU A 55 23.83 -23.19 3.93
CA GLU A 55 22.97 -22.70 5.01
C GLU A 55 23.75 -21.86 6.02
N GLN A 56 25.08 -22.00 6.04
CA GLN A 56 25.97 -21.16 6.83
C GLN A 56 25.80 -19.69 6.45
N ILE A 57 25.81 -18.85 7.47
CA ILE A 57 25.74 -17.40 7.30
C ILE A 57 27.02 -16.95 6.58
N HIS A 58 26.88 -16.45 5.36
CA HIS A 58 28.02 -15.84 4.66
C HIS A 58 28.61 -14.69 5.51
N PRO A 59 29.92 -14.41 5.44
CA PRO A 59 30.58 -13.42 6.30
C PRO A 59 29.97 -12.00 6.27
N HIS A 60 29.19 -11.70 5.25
CA HIS A 60 28.53 -10.41 5.04
C HIS A 60 27.01 -10.43 5.26
N ARG A 61 26.45 -11.54 5.75
CA ARG A 61 25.04 -11.66 6.11
C ARG A 61 24.91 -11.76 7.63
N ARG A 62 23.82 -11.20 8.16
CA ARG A 62 23.48 -11.26 9.59
C ARG A 62 22.45 -12.35 9.90
N LEU A 63 21.74 -12.80 8.87
CA LEU A 63 20.73 -13.83 8.95
C LEU A 63 21.14 -14.96 8.00
N SER A 64 20.80 -16.19 8.37
CA SER A 64 20.87 -17.35 7.49
C SER A 64 19.88 -17.20 6.35
N LYS A 65 20.07 -17.98 5.28
CA LYS A 65 19.16 -17.96 4.14
C LYS A 65 17.71 -18.30 4.56
N SER A 66 17.54 -19.31 5.42
CA SER A 66 16.23 -19.73 5.93
C SER A 66 15.55 -18.67 6.81
N GLN A 67 16.32 -17.90 7.58
CA GLN A 67 15.79 -16.76 8.33
C GLN A 67 15.36 -15.62 7.40
N GLU A 68 16.18 -15.30 6.40
CA GLU A 68 15.81 -14.32 5.37
C GLU A 68 14.54 -14.76 4.62
N ASP A 69 14.38 -16.06 4.34
CA ASP A 69 13.19 -16.61 3.66
C ASP A 69 11.94 -16.47 4.53
N ARG A 70 12.03 -16.82 5.81
CA ARG A 70 10.90 -16.63 6.76
C ARG A 70 10.54 -15.16 6.94
N LEU A 71 11.52 -14.27 6.98
CA LEU A 71 11.29 -12.83 7.07
C LEU A 71 10.57 -12.30 5.82
N ALA A 72 10.99 -12.74 4.62
CA ALA A 72 10.32 -12.38 3.37
C ALA A 72 8.87 -12.87 3.34
N LEU A 73 8.62 -14.14 3.73
CA LEU A 73 7.28 -14.69 3.83
C LEU A 73 6.40 -13.91 4.82
N TRP A 74 6.95 -13.53 5.97
CA TRP A 74 6.25 -12.68 6.93
C TRP A 74 5.91 -11.31 6.34
N ILE A 75 6.83 -10.64 5.64
CA ILE A 75 6.58 -9.34 4.98
C ILE A 75 5.42 -9.46 3.97
N LEU A 76 5.46 -10.48 3.10
CA LEU A 76 4.42 -10.70 2.09
C LEU A 76 3.06 -10.99 2.74
N ARG A 77 3.03 -11.76 3.83
CA ARG A 77 1.79 -12.03 4.57
C ARG A 77 1.25 -10.76 5.24
N GLN A 78 2.10 -9.94 5.85
CA GLN A 78 1.67 -8.67 6.42
C GLN A 78 1.10 -7.73 5.35
N GLU A 79 1.70 -7.72 4.15
CA GLU A 79 1.17 -6.98 3.02
C GLU A 79 -0.21 -7.47 2.58
N SER A 80 -0.44 -8.78 2.48
CA SER A 80 -1.77 -9.32 2.12
C SER A 80 -2.86 -8.97 3.13
N LEU A 81 -2.47 -8.64 4.36
CA LEU A 81 -3.36 -8.19 5.43
C LEU A 81 -3.43 -6.66 5.51
N SER A 82 -2.90 -5.92 4.53
CA SER A 82 -2.81 -4.46 4.51
C SER A 82 -2.00 -3.83 5.65
N TYR A 83 -1.15 -4.62 6.31
CA TYR A 83 -0.22 -4.19 7.36
C TYR A 83 1.23 -4.20 6.87
N ALA A 84 1.47 -3.82 5.61
CA ALA A 84 2.79 -3.84 5.00
C ALA A 84 3.84 -3.12 5.89
N PRO A 85 4.91 -3.81 6.33
CA PRO A 85 5.84 -3.25 7.29
C PRO A 85 6.76 -2.21 6.64
N SER A 86 7.08 -1.16 7.38
CA SER A 86 8.06 -0.15 6.96
C SER A 86 9.50 -0.67 7.10
N HIS A 87 10.47 0.05 6.52
CA HIS A 87 11.89 -0.26 6.69
C HIS A 87 12.31 -0.28 8.18
N SER A 88 11.72 0.59 9.01
CA SER A 88 12.01 0.61 10.46
C SER A 88 11.40 -0.59 11.18
N HIS A 89 10.18 -1.02 10.82
CA HIS A 89 9.57 -2.23 11.39
C HIS A 89 10.37 -3.48 11.05
N ILE A 90 10.81 -3.63 9.79
CA ILE A 90 11.67 -4.75 9.38
C ILE A 90 12.98 -4.74 10.17
N ARG A 91 13.62 -3.58 10.32
CA ARG A 91 14.83 -3.44 11.13
C ARG A 91 14.62 -3.86 12.59
N ALA A 92 13.53 -3.40 13.20
CA ALA A 92 13.19 -3.73 14.58
C ALA A 92 12.93 -5.23 14.77
N CYS A 93 12.20 -5.86 13.83
CA CYS A 93 11.95 -7.29 13.83
C CYS A 93 13.26 -8.09 13.78
N VAL A 94 14.17 -7.72 12.87
CA VAL A 94 15.48 -8.40 12.75
C VAL A 94 16.35 -8.17 13.99
N MET A 95 16.36 -6.97 14.56
CA MET A 95 17.06 -6.70 15.82
C MET A 95 16.51 -7.55 16.96
N GLY A 96 15.19 -7.71 17.05
CA GLY A 96 14.55 -8.57 18.05
C GLY A 96 14.96 -10.04 17.88
N LEU A 97 14.98 -10.53 16.64
CA LEU A 97 15.40 -11.88 16.32
C LEU A 97 16.87 -12.12 16.70
N LEU A 98 17.78 -11.19 16.41
CA LEU A 98 19.19 -11.29 16.81
C LEU A 98 19.35 -11.34 18.34
N ARG A 99 18.58 -10.54 19.10
CA ARG A 99 18.61 -10.58 20.58
C ARG A 99 18.21 -11.95 21.11
N GLN A 100 17.17 -12.57 20.55
CA GLN A 100 16.73 -13.90 20.96
C GLN A 100 17.79 -14.98 20.71
N GLN A 101 18.66 -14.78 19.72
CA GLN A 101 19.76 -15.69 19.41
C GLN A 101 21.02 -15.44 20.25
N GLY A 102 20.97 -14.50 21.20
CA GLY A 102 22.14 -14.09 21.99
C GLY A 102 23.17 -13.29 21.20
N GLU A 103 22.83 -12.83 19.99
CA GLU A 103 23.71 -12.01 19.16
C GLU A 103 23.58 -10.52 19.46
N ARG A 104 24.66 -9.76 19.21
CA ARG A 104 24.61 -8.30 19.31
C ARG A 104 23.64 -7.73 18.27
N PRO A 105 22.60 -6.98 18.68
CA PRO A 105 21.56 -6.49 17.78
C PRO A 105 22.01 -5.23 17.04
N ASP A 106 23.11 -5.32 16.30
CA ASP A 106 23.62 -4.23 15.48
C ASP A 106 23.45 -4.54 13.99
N LEU A 107 22.66 -3.70 13.33
CA LEU A 107 22.44 -3.76 11.89
C LEU A 107 22.99 -2.49 11.25
N GLY A 108 23.80 -2.63 10.21
CA GLY A 108 24.23 -1.47 9.43
C GLY A 108 23.03 -0.68 8.87
N ARG A 109 23.19 0.64 8.68
CA ARG A 109 22.13 1.54 8.18
C ARG A 109 21.48 1.04 6.88
N ASN A 110 22.29 0.46 5.98
CA ASN A 110 21.84 0.00 4.66
C ASN A 110 21.43 -1.48 4.63
N TRP A 111 21.36 -2.16 5.78
CA TRP A 111 21.11 -3.59 5.82
C TRP A 111 19.73 -3.95 5.23
N VAL A 112 18.67 -3.23 5.60
CA VAL A 112 17.29 -3.48 5.13
C VAL A 112 17.20 -3.27 3.61
N THR A 113 17.73 -2.17 3.10
CA THR A 113 17.78 -1.89 1.66
C THR A 113 18.53 -2.98 0.91
N LYS A 114 19.68 -3.43 1.42
CA LYS A 114 20.44 -4.53 0.81
C LYS A 114 19.68 -5.85 0.90
N PHE A 115 18.94 -6.13 1.98
CA PHE A 115 18.11 -7.33 2.12
C PHE A 115 17.01 -7.36 1.06
N ILE A 116 16.30 -6.25 0.88
CA ILE A 116 15.27 -6.10 -0.16
C ILE A 116 15.90 -6.27 -1.55
N ASN A 117 17.00 -5.57 -1.85
CA ASN A 117 17.64 -5.64 -3.17
C ASN A 117 18.24 -7.01 -3.52
N ARG A 118 18.52 -7.87 -2.53
CA ARG A 118 18.99 -9.25 -2.77
C ARG A 118 17.86 -10.19 -3.20
N ARG A 119 16.61 -9.77 -3.08
CA ARG A 119 15.41 -10.58 -3.25
C ARG A 119 14.57 -10.05 -4.41
N ALA A 120 14.29 -10.90 -5.39
CA ALA A 120 13.45 -10.52 -6.53
C ALA A 120 11.96 -10.43 -6.16
N ASP A 121 11.56 -11.11 -5.08
CA ASP A 121 10.21 -11.17 -4.51
C ASP A 121 9.84 -9.94 -3.65
N LEU A 122 10.79 -9.06 -3.32
CA LEU A 122 10.56 -7.89 -2.48
C LEU A 122 10.90 -6.59 -3.21
N LYS A 123 10.04 -5.59 -3.08
CA LYS A 123 10.29 -4.24 -3.61
C LYS A 123 9.73 -3.18 -2.67
N THR A 124 10.44 -2.06 -2.54
CA THR A 124 9.90 -0.90 -1.83
C THR A 124 8.87 -0.21 -2.71
N LYS A 125 7.68 0.04 -2.16
CA LYS A 125 6.58 0.73 -2.82
C LYS A 125 6.02 1.83 -1.94
N MET A 126 5.36 2.80 -2.57
CA MET A 126 4.62 3.83 -1.84
C MET A 126 3.32 3.22 -1.30
N GLY A 127 3.20 3.16 0.02
CA GLY A 127 1.96 2.77 0.67
C GLY A 127 0.92 3.89 0.56
N ARG A 128 -0.31 3.55 0.19
CA ARG A 128 -1.46 4.46 0.29
C ARG A 128 -2.21 4.12 1.57
N ARG A 129 -2.51 5.13 2.38
CA ARG A 129 -3.35 4.94 3.56
C ARG A 129 -4.81 4.99 3.14
N GLN A 130 -5.56 3.98 3.54
CA GLN A 130 -7.01 3.94 3.45
C GLN A 130 -7.56 3.72 4.86
N GLU A 131 -8.75 4.23 5.13
CA GLU A 131 -9.42 3.97 6.40
C GLU A 131 -9.71 2.48 6.53
N ALA A 132 -9.39 1.88 7.68
CA ALA A 132 -9.54 0.43 7.91
C ALA A 132 -10.98 -0.04 7.64
N LYS A 133 -11.97 0.72 8.13
CA LYS A 133 -13.39 0.41 7.88
C LYS A 133 -13.74 0.30 6.41
N ARG A 134 -13.21 1.20 5.56
CA ARG A 134 -13.43 1.16 4.11
C ARG A 134 -12.77 -0.06 3.46
N PHE A 135 -11.64 -0.51 4.00
CA PHE A 135 -10.97 -1.71 3.51
C PHE A 135 -11.76 -2.97 3.90
N ASP A 136 -12.18 -3.05 5.17
CA ASP A 136 -12.89 -4.20 5.72
C ASP A 136 -14.30 -4.37 5.13
N SER A 137 -14.98 -3.27 4.77
CA SER A 137 -16.31 -3.32 4.14
C SER A 137 -16.29 -3.52 2.63
N PHE A 138 -15.17 -3.26 1.95
CA PHE A 138 -15.05 -3.39 0.50
C PHE A 138 -14.59 -4.79 0.08
N THR A 139 -15.37 -5.77 0.51
CA THR A 139 -15.17 -7.18 0.18
C THR A 139 -15.88 -7.51 -1.14
N PRO A 140 -15.34 -8.38 -2.02
CA PRO A 140 -15.98 -8.74 -3.28
C PRO A 140 -17.43 -9.22 -3.11
N LYS A 141 -17.72 -9.93 -2.03
CA LYS A 141 -19.08 -10.45 -1.75
C LYS A 141 -20.06 -9.31 -1.48
N GLU A 142 -19.68 -8.35 -0.65
CA GLU A 142 -20.49 -7.17 -0.32
C GLU A 142 -20.70 -6.31 -1.57
N VAL A 143 -19.67 -6.14 -2.39
CA VAL A 143 -19.76 -5.43 -3.67
C VAL A 143 -20.73 -6.12 -4.63
N HIS A 144 -20.61 -7.44 -4.82
CA HIS A 144 -21.53 -8.20 -5.65
C HIS A 144 -22.97 -8.13 -5.13
N CYS A 145 -23.17 -8.31 -3.82
CA CYS A 145 -24.48 -8.20 -3.18
C CYS A 145 -25.15 -6.83 -3.46
N TYR A 146 -24.39 -5.74 -3.35
CA TYR A 146 -24.87 -4.40 -3.67
C TYR A 146 -25.36 -4.31 -5.13
N PHE A 147 -24.55 -4.77 -6.09
CA PHE A 147 -24.93 -4.73 -7.50
C PHE A 147 -26.10 -5.65 -7.82
N ASP A 148 -26.18 -6.83 -7.21
CA ASP A 148 -27.32 -7.74 -7.37
C ASP A 148 -28.63 -7.09 -6.90
N ILE A 149 -28.61 -6.39 -5.76
CA ILE A 149 -29.76 -5.62 -5.27
C ILE A 149 -30.07 -4.45 -6.21
N ARG A 150 -29.06 -3.71 -6.66
CA ARG A 150 -29.22 -2.59 -7.59
C ARG A 150 -29.92 -3.03 -8.88
N GLU A 151 -29.40 -4.07 -9.53
CA GLU A 151 -29.95 -4.57 -10.79
C GLU A 151 -31.36 -5.15 -10.60
N SER A 152 -31.58 -5.91 -9.53
CA SER A 152 -32.90 -6.54 -9.28
C SER A 152 -34.00 -5.55 -8.92
N GLN A 153 -33.72 -4.52 -8.13
CA GLN A 153 -34.72 -3.56 -7.66
C GLN A 153 -34.85 -2.32 -8.54
N TYR A 154 -33.74 -1.87 -9.13
CA TYR A 154 -33.65 -0.57 -9.81
C TYR A 154 -33.10 -0.67 -11.24
N GLY A 155 -32.80 -1.86 -11.77
CA GLY A 155 -32.26 -2.02 -13.13
C GLY A 155 -33.23 -1.59 -14.25
N TRP A 156 -34.50 -1.35 -13.94
CA TRP A 156 -35.49 -0.79 -14.85
C TRP A 156 -35.40 0.74 -14.98
N ILE A 157 -34.68 1.42 -14.09
CA ILE A 157 -34.44 2.87 -14.16
C ILE A 157 -33.36 3.13 -15.21
N LYS A 158 -33.63 4.06 -16.12
CA LYS A 158 -32.72 4.39 -17.21
C LYS A 158 -31.39 4.96 -16.65
N PRO A 159 -30.24 4.67 -17.28
CA PRO A 159 -28.95 5.23 -16.86
C PRO A 159 -28.93 6.76 -16.81
N GLU A 160 -29.60 7.43 -17.74
CA GLU A 160 -29.75 8.90 -17.79
C GLU A 160 -30.49 9.50 -16.59
N ASN A 161 -31.30 8.68 -15.90
CA ASN A 161 -32.08 9.04 -14.70
C ASN A 161 -31.46 8.50 -13.41
N THR A 162 -30.29 7.86 -13.49
CA THR A 162 -29.51 7.39 -12.34
C THR A 162 -28.35 8.34 -12.12
N VAL A 163 -28.30 9.02 -10.98
CA VAL A 163 -27.29 10.04 -10.69
C VAL A 163 -26.49 9.63 -9.47
N ASN A 164 -25.17 9.68 -9.58
CA ASN A 164 -24.29 9.58 -8.41
C ASN A 164 -23.92 11.00 -7.96
N VAL A 165 -24.18 11.31 -6.69
CA VAL A 165 -23.83 12.59 -6.06
C VAL A 165 -22.75 12.36 -5.01
N ASP A 166 -21.71 13.19 -5.03
CA ASP A 166 -20.63 13.14 -4.04
C ASP A 166 -20.21 14.55 -3.62
N GLU A 167 -19.64 14.66 -2.42
CA GLU A 167 -19.08 15.91 -1.90
C GLU A 167 -17.56 15.83 -1.91
N GLY A 168 -16.94 16.77 -2.62
CA GLY A 168 -15.50 16.98 -2.62
C GLY A 168 -15.10 18.26 -1.90
N GLY A 169 -13.80 18.40 -1.63
CA GLY A 169 -13.27 19.60 -1.02
C GLY A 169 -11.84 19.88 -1.44
N ILE A 170 -11.55 21.16 -1.67
CA ILE A 170 -10.19 21.65 -1.91
C ILE A 170 -9.81 22.57 -0.75
N MET A 171 -8.71 22.24 -0.08
CA MET A 171 -8.15 23.09 0.97
C MET A 171 -7.28 24.19 0.37
N THR A 172 -7.62 25.45 0.65
CA THR A 172 -6.90 26.61 0.14
C THR A 172 -5.45 26.64 0.65
N GLY A 173 -4.49 26.73 -0.26
CA GLY A 173 -3.07 26.87 0.07
C GLY A 173 -2.36 25.57 0.44
N PHE A 174 -3.05 24.42 0.37
CA PHE A 174 -2.45 23.10 0.54
C PHE A 174 -2.20 22.45 -0.82
N GLY A 175 -1.07 22.79 -1.43
CA GLY A 175 -0.54 22.02 -2.54
C GLY A 175 0.28 20.83 -2.02
N LEU A 176 0.22 19.69 -2.69
CA LEU A 176 1.19 18.62 -2.47
C LEU A 176 2.60 19.16 -2.70
N ASP A 177 3.60 18.59 -1.99
CA ASP A 177 5.02 18.92 -2.21
C ASP A 177 5.36 18.70 -3.68
N SER A 178 5.37 19.80 -4.45
CA SER A 178 5.69 19.79 -5.87
C SER A 178 7.20 19.82 -6.05
N LEU A 179 7.68 19.23 -7.14
CA LEU A 179 9.06 19.40 -7.57
C LEU A 179 9.25 20.89 -7.91
N VAL A 180 10.08 21.57 -7.13
CA VAL A 180 10.38 22.99 -7.29
C VAL A 180 11.79 23.16 -7.84
N VAL A 181 11.95 24.10 -8.76
CA VAL A 181 13.28 24.51 -9.24
C VAL A 181 13.84 25.52 -8.26
N GLY A 182 15.03 25.22 -7.73
CA GLY A 182 15.70 26.03 -6.73
C GLY A 182 17.20 26.10 -6.96
N SER A 183 17.91 26.78 -6.06
CA SER A 183 19.37 26.88 -6.10
C SER A 183 20.04 25.51 -6.06
N ALA A 184 21.14 25.34 -6.81
CA ALA A 184 21.95 24.13 -6.80
C ALA A 184 22.78 23.94 -5.51
N ASP A 185 22.78 24.91 -4.59
CA ASP A 185 23.47 24.82 -3.30
C ASP A 185 22.77 23.81 -2.37
N PRO A 186 23.44 22.70 -1.97
CA PRO A 186 22.84 21.66 -1.11
C PRO A 186 22.51 22.13 0.31
N LYS A 187 22.99 23.31 0.73
CA LYS A 187 22.64 23.89 2.03
C LYS A 187 21.35 24.73 1.98
N ARG A 188 20.90 25.14 0.79
CA ARG A 188 19.67 25.92 0.63
C ARG A 188 18.46 25.01 0.45
N LYS A 189 17.45 25.24 1.28
CA LYS A 189 16.13 24.62 1.12
C LYS A 189 15.22 25.59 0.40
N ALA A 190 14.49 25.10 -0.61
CA ALA A 190 13.41 25.85 -1.21
C ALA A 190 12.21 25.84 -0.26
N PHE A 191 11.87 27.02 0.28
CA PHE A 191 10.66 27.18 1.07
C PHE A 191 9.57 27.78 0.18
N LEU A 192 8.47 27.04 0.04
CA LEU A 192 7.27 27.58 -0.58
C LEU A 192 6.44 28.29 0.49
N LYS A 193 5.94 29.48 0.17
CA LYS A 193 4.92 30.13 0.99
C LYS A 193 3.61 29.36 0.81
N GLY A 194 3.22 28.59 1.82
CA GLY A 194 1.88 28.04 1.93
C GLY A 194 1.03 28.93 2.84
N SER A 195 -0.25 29.06 2.53
CA SER A 195 -1.20 29.61 3.50
C SER A 195 -1.38 28.58 4.63
N GLN A 196 -1.29 29.00 5.90
CA GLN A 196 -1.64 28.12 7.02
C GLN A 196 -3.16 28.02 7.23
N THR A 197 -3.96 28.65 6.37
CA THR A 197 -5.42 28.61 6.47
C THR A 197 -5.94 27.21 6.17
N ARG A 198 -6.69 26.64 7.11
CA ARG A 198 -7.48 25.41 6.89
C ARG A 198 -8.85 25.72 6.27
N ASN A 199 -8.89 26.69 5.37
CA ASN A 199 -10.14 27.04 4.70
C ASN A 199 -10.38 26.01 3.60
N TRP A 200 -11.55 25.38 3.65
CA TRP A 200 -12.03 24.46 2.64
C TRP A 200 -13.00 25.20 1.73
N THR A 201 -12.89 24.93 0.43
CA THR A 201 -13.96 25.15 -0.53
C THR A 201 -14.50 23.78 -0.87
N SER A 202 -15.74 23.53 -0.48
CA SER A 202 -16.41 22.25 -0.73
C SER A 202 -17.22 22.35 -2.01
N PHE A 203 -17.49 21.23 -2.65
CA PHE A 203 -18.30 21.18 -3.85
C PHE A 203 -19.16 19.93 -3.88
N ILE A 204 -20.42 20.10 -4.28
CA ILE A 204 -21.35 19.02 -4.56
C ILE A 204 -21.28 18.78 -6.07
N GLU A 205 -20.88 17.57 -6.45
CA GLU A 205 -20.78 17.14 -7.84
C GLU A 205 -21.73 15.98 -8.09
N ALA A 206 -22.32 15.97 -9.28
CA ALA A 206 -23.28 14.95 -9.66
C ALA A 206 -23.08 14.55 -11.12
N ILE A 207 -23.05 13.24 -11.37
CA ILE A 207 -22.85 12.67 -12.70
C ILE A 207 -23.89 11.57 -12.88
N THR A 208 -24.61 11.62 -14.00
CA THR A 208 -25.54 10.57 -14.40
C THR A 208 -24.79 9.31 -14.87
N ALA A 209 -25.43 8.15 -14.86
CA ALA A 209 -24.77 6.89 -15.24
C ALA A 209 -24.45 6.80 -16.75
N ASP A 210 -25.07 7.64 -17.60
CA ASP A 210 -24.70 7.84 -19.01
C ASP A 210 -23.56 8.86 -19.20
N GLY A 211 -23.04 9.45 -18.11
CA GLY A 211 -21.82 10.28 -18.11
C GLY A 211 -22.06 11.79 -18.24
N ARG A 212 -23.30 12.26 -18.14
CA ARG A 212 -23.62 13.70 -18.13
C ARG A 212 -23.35 14.29 -16.74
N ALA A 213 -22.44 15.25 -16.70
CA ALA A 213 -22.18 16.03 -15.49
C ALA A 213 -23.25 17.11 -15.31
N LEU A 214 -23.79 17.22 -14.09
CA LEU A 214 -24.64 18.32 -13.68
C LEU A 214 -23.78 19.52 -13.28
N THR A 215 -24.41 20.70 -13.24
CA THR A 215 -23.75 21.89 -12.68
C THR A 215 -23.31 21.63 -11.23
N PRO A 216 -22.04 21.84 -10.87
CA PRO A 216 -21.58 21.65 -9.50
C PRO A 216 -22.09 22.76 -8.58
N GLY A 217 -22.34 22.41 -7.33
CA GLY A 217 -22.63 23.33 -6.24
C GLY A 217 -21.35 23.69 -5.48
N ILE A 218 -20.82 24.89 -5.65
CA ILE A 218 -19.60 25.35 -4.97
C ILE A 218 -19.97 26.03 -3.65
N ILE A 219 -19.41 25.54 -2.56
CA ILE A 219 -19.69 26.02 -1.20
C ILE A 219 -18.48 26.75 -0.66
N PHE A 220 -18.59 28.07 -0.59
CA PHE A 220 -17.57 28.92 0.03
C PHE A 220 -17.83 29.09 1.52
N LYS A 221 -16.76 29.01 2.32
CA LYS A 221 -16.83 29.38 3.72
C LYS A 221 -17.04 30.90 3.87
N GLY A 222 -18.18 31.32 4.41
CA GLY A 222 -18.51 32.73 4.62
C GLY A 222 -19.99 32.96 4.89
N LYS A 223 -20.36 34.24 5.00
CA LYS A 223 -21.77 34.67 5.13
C LYS A 223 -22.38 35.10 3.80
N GLN A 224 -21.55 35.65 2.91
CA GLN A 224 -21.96 36.20 1.62
C GLN A 224 -20.83 36.03 0.61
N LEU A 225 -21.20 35.88 -0.66
CA LEU A 225 -20.29 35.87 -1.78
C LEU A 225 -19.84 37.29 -2.11
N GLN A 226 -18.54 37.49 -2.35
CA GLN A 226 -18.04 38.76 -2.83
C GLN A 226 -18.34 38.88 -4.33
N LYS A 227 -19.28 39.74 -4.72
CA LYS A 227 -19.72 39.89 -6.12
C LYS A 227 -18.58 40.16 -7.10
N GLN A 228 -17.54 40.86 -6.66
CA GLN A 228 -16.33 41.12 -7.45
C GLN A 228 -15.56 39.87 -7.93
N TRP A 229 -15.82 38.70 -7.34
CA TRP A 229 -15.19 37.44 -7.76
C TRP A 229 -15.88 36.81 -8.98
N PHE A 230 -17.09 37.27 -9.32
CA PHE A 230 -17.94 36.68 -10.36
C PHE A 230 -18.05 37.65 -11.53
N LEU A 231 -16.97 37.79 -12.29
CA LEU A 231 -16.97 38.54 -13.54
C LEU A 231 -17.83 37.81 -14.59
N ASP A 232 -18.62 38.55 -15.36
CA ASP A 232 -19.51 37.95 -16.37
C ASP A 232 -18.74 37.14 -17.43
N GLU A 233 -17.49 37.51 -17.70
CA GLU A 233 -16.57 36.78 -18.57
C GLU A 233 -16.31 35.35 -18.09
N PHE A 234 -16.31 35.11 -16.77
CA PHE A 234 -16.07 33.78 -16.20
C PHE A 234 -17.29 32.86 -16.32
N LYS A 235 -18.49 33.39 -16.56
CA LYS A 235 -19.67 32.54 -16.82
C LYS A 235 -19.54 31.72 -18.09
N GLN A 236 -18.73 32.18 -19.06
CA GLN A 236 -18.42 31.40 -20.27
C GLN A 236 -17.51 30.20 -19.98
N ILE A 237 -16.80 30.22 -18.84
CA ILE A 237 -15.85 29.18 -18.43
C ILE A 237 -16.49 28.25 -17.40
N ALA A 238 -17.25 28.81 -16.44
CA ALA A 238 -17.84 28.08 -15.33
C ALA A 238 -19.09 28.79 -14.80
N ASP A 239 -20.26 28.48 -15.35
CA ASP A 239 -21.55 28.92 -14.80
C ASP A 239 -22.03 27.91 -13.75
N TRP A 240 -21.39 27.96 -12.58
CA TRP A 240 -21.66 27.05 -11.46
C TRP A 240 -22.66 27.63 -10.47
N HIS A 241 -23.22 26.76 -9.63
CA HIS A 241 -24.10 27.19 -8.55
C HIS A 241 -23.27 27.51 -7.31
N TYR A 242 -23.25 28.77 -6.87
CA TYR A 242 -22.42 29.20 -5.74
C TYR A 242 -23.26 29.45 -4.49
N ILE A 243 -22.89 28.77 -3.39
CA ILE A 243 -23.54 28.85 -2.08
C ILE A 243 -22.49 29.21 -1.02
N THR A 244 -22.92 29.75 0.12
CA THR A 244 -22.03 30.00 1.27
C THR A 244 -22.46 29.24 2.51
N SER A 245 -21.49 28.73 3.26
CA SER A 245 -21.69 28.10 4.55
C SER A 245 -20.80 28.75 5.61
N SER A 246 -21.28 28.88 6.84
CA SER A 246 -20.47 29.45 7.94
C SER A 246 -19.23 28.61 8.26
N ASN A 247 -19.31 27.29 8.10
CA ASN A 247 -18.23 26.35 8.38
C ASN A 247 -17.52 25.87 7.09
N GLY A 248 -18.10 26.12 5.91
CA GLY A 248 -17.56 25.69 4.60
C GLY A 248 -17.95 24.27 4.20
N TRP A 249 -18.88 23.64 4.90
CA TRP A 249 -19.40 22.30 4.63
C TRP A 249 -20.86 22.36 4.17
N THR A 250 -21.29 21.32 3.50
CA THR A 250 -22.71 21.08 3.22
C THR A 250 -23.48 20.88 4.52
N ASP A 251 -24.69 21.41 4.56
CA ASP A 251 -25.71 21.13 5.58
C ASP A 251 -27.04 20.82 4.90
N ASP A 252 -28.06 20.45 5.68
CA ASP A 252 -29.38 20.08 5.13
C ASP A 252 -30.00 21.20 4.29
N HIS A 253 -29.79 22.46 4.65
CA HIS A 253 -30.33 23.60 3.92
C HIS A 253 -29.64 23.78 2.57
N ILE A 254 -28.31 23.69 2.54
CA ILE A 254 -27.50 23.78 1.32
C ILE A 254 -27.80 22.59 0.39
N GLY A 255 -27.95 21.39 0.96
CA GLY A 255 -28.32 20.19 0.21
C GLY A 255 -29.68 20.34 -0.46
N ILE A 256 -30.70 20.80 0.28
CA ILE A 256 -32.04 21.06 -0.28
C ILE A 256 -31.99 22.16 -1.34
N GLU A 257 -31.30 23.26 -1.07
CA GLU A 257 -31.17 24.35 -2.04
C GLU A 257 -30.54 23.87 -3.36
N TRP A 258 -29.46 23.10 -3.29
CA TRP A 258 -28.82 22.53 -4.47
C TRP A 258 -29.75 21.54 -5.18
N LEU A 259 -30.48 20.70 -4.45
CA LEU A 259 -31.43 19.78 -5.04
C LEU A 259 -32.53 20.51 -5.82
N GLU A 260 -33.11 21.56 -5.23
CA GLU A 260 -34.19 22.35 -5.84
C GLU A 260 -33.71 23.19 -7.03
N ARG A 261 -32.55 23.83 -6.91
CA ARG A 261 -32.06 24.81 -7.89
C ARG A 261 -31.23 24.20 -9.01
N VAL A 262 -30.64 23.03 -8.78
CA VAL A 262 -29.68 22.42 -9.71
C VAL A 262 -30.11 21.01 -10.12
N TYR A 263 -30.28 20.11 -9.15
CA TYR A 263 -30.55 18.71 -9.44
C TYR A 263 -31.89 18.50 -10.16
N LEU A 264 -33.00 18.94 -9.57
CA LEU A 264 -34.34 18.71 -10.11
C LEU A 264 -34.51 19.32 -11.52
N PRO A 265 -34.10 20.57 -11.80
CA PRO A 265 -34.21 21.14 -13.14
C PRO A 265 -33.39 20.40 -14.20
N GLN A 266 -32.25 19.81 -13.83
CA GLN A 266 -31.34 19.15 -14.77
C GLN A 266 -31.55 17.64 -14.90
N THR A 267 -32.37 17.04 -14.03
CA THR A 267 -32.63 15.59 -14.00
C THR A 267 -34.10 15.26 -14.22
N THR A 268 -34.90 16.24 -14.62
CA THR A 268 -36.29 15.98 -15.00
C THR A 268 -36.30 15.00 -16.18
N PRO A 269 -36.95 13.83 -16.06
CA PRO A 269 -36.97 12.84 -17.14
C PRO A 269 -37.74 13.38 -18.35
N ALA A 270 -37.47 12.83 -19.53
CA ALA A 270 -38.20 13.19 -20.74
C ALA A 270 -39.67 12.69 -20.71
N ASP A 271 -39.92 11.60 -19.98
CA ASP A 271 -41.23 11.03 -19.73
C ASP A 271 -41.56 11.17 -18.23
N ASP A 272 -42.65 11.86 -17.90
CA ASP A 272 -43.08 12.09 -16.51
C ASP A 272 -43.35 10.80 -15.71
N SER A 273 -43.51 9.66 -16.40
CA SER A 273 -43.69 8.34 -15.77
C SER A 273 -42.36 7.66 -15.39
N ASP A 274 -41.22 8.16 -15.86
CA ASP A 274 -39.91 7.59 -15.52
C ASP A 274 -39.50 7.91 -14.08
N ALA A 275 -39.00 6.90 -13.39
CA ALA A 275 -38.39 7.09 -12.08
C ALA A 275 -36.97 7.62 -12.17
N ARG A 276 -36.51 8.22 -11.05
CA ARG A 276 -35.14 8.71 -10.85
C ARG A 276 -34.50 8.00 -9.69
N LEU A 277 -33.20 7.77 -9.78
CA LEU A 277 -32.39 7.20 -8.72
C LEU A 277 -31.23 8.14 -8.40
N ILE A 278 -31.05 8.43 -7.11
CA ILE A 278 -29.88 9.13 -6.54
C ILE A 278 -29.17 8.20 -5.56
#